data_AF-A0A250LNE1-F1
#
_entry.id   AF-A0A250LNE1-F1
#
_cell.length_a   1.000
_cell.length_b   1.000
_cell.length_c   1.000
_cell.angle_alpha   90.00
_cell.angle_beta   90.00
_cell.angle_gamma   90.00
#
_symmetry.space_group_name_H-M   'P 1'
#
loop_
_entity.id
_entity.type
_entity.pdbx_description
1 polymer ?
#
loop_
_entity_poly.entity_id
_entity_poly.type
_entity_poly.pdbx_seq_one_letter_code
_entity_poly.pdbx_strand_id
1 'polypeptide(L)'
;MTRKNEEQFIKIAADSIASLRKTDVFRVLDTIRCDNIDGVTRSDLARYITKMRPDLVTEVEEVMRDEFPGEKWRDEDALSADVVPSCAEVAVDTSMTASRVRSAADNLTVAYIAIAARETLSQRTVDLDGFNGELGFLEAATDHALFVDRVSDWFDGSGHPGVFAYDVAAPFGAAFANAMIEGRSMEIAPGPLLRAVMVSSFYEPTEVDKAIAAARL
;
A
#
# COMPACT_ATOMS: atom_id res chain seq x y z
N MET A 1 5.71 -14.79 19.84
CA MET A 1 5.91 -15.55 18.58
C MET A 1 6.40 -14.61 17.47
N THR A 2 7.48 -13.86 17.69
CA THR A 2 7.93 -12.75 16.80
C THR A 2 9.09 -13.11 15.86
N ARG A 3 9.85 -14.16 16.17
CA ARG A 3 11.09 -14.53 15.44
C ARG A 3 10.90 -14.87 13.96
N LYS A 4 9.73 -15.37 13.57
CA LYS A 4 9.47 -15.76 12.15
C LYS A 4 9.29 -14.54 11.25
N ASN A 5 8.78 -13.43 11.77
CA ASN A 5 8.48 -12.24 10.99
C ASN A 5 9.77 -11.40 10.81
N GLU A 6 10.58 -11.27 11.85
CA GLU A 6 11.88 -10.57 11.82
C GLU A 6 12.84 -11.15 10.76
N GLU A 7 12.91 -12.48 10.63
CA GLU A 7 13.76 -13.14 9.61
C GLU A 7 13.23 -12.96 8.17
N GLN A 8 11.91 -12.80 7.99
CA GLN A 8 11.34 -12.56 6.67
C GLN A 8 11.75 -11.19 6.11
N PHE A 9 11.76 -10.15 6.94
CA PHE A 9 12.21 -8.81 6.52
C PHE A 9 13.70 -8.81 6.12
N ILE A 10 14.51 -9.60 6.81
CA ILE A 10 15.94 -9.74 6.46
C ILE A 10 16.10 -10.45 5.11
N LYS A 11 15.28 -11.49 4.82
CA LYS A 11 15.29 -12.22 3.54
C LYS A 11 14.95 -11.37 2.32
N ILE A 12 14.28 -10.23 2.51
CA ILE A 12 13.97 -9.30 1.41
C ILE A 12 15.24 -8.59 0.92
N ALA A 13 16.21 -8.35 1.81
CA ALA A 13 17.44 -7.60 1.47
C ALA A 13 18.71 -8.46 1.47
N ALA A 14 18.74 -9.59 2.17
CA ALA A 14 19.87 -10.51 2.23
C ALA A 14 19.40 -11.95 2.45
N ASP A 15 20.08 -12.95 1.86
CA ASP A 15 19.68 -14.37 1.98
C ASP A 15 19.53 -14.87 3.44
N SER A 16 20.22 -14.22 4.39
CA SER A 16 20.13 -14.49 5.82
C SER A 16 20.73 -13.36 6.66
N ILE A 17 20.44 -13.33 7.96
CA ILE A 17 21.09 -12.41 8.91
C ILE A 17 22.62 -12.61 9.00
N ALA A 18 23.09 -13.83 8.70
CA ALA A 18 24.52 -14.14 8.65
C ALA A 18 25.20 -13.56 7.39
N SER A 19 24.47 -13.39 6.28
CA SER A 19 24.97 -12.80 5.04
C SER A 19 24.66 -11.31 4.90
N LEU A 20 23.98 -10.69 5.89
CA LEU A 20 23.66 -9.28 5.90
C LEU A 20 24.95 -8.44 5.89
N ARG A 21 25.11 -7.60 4.87
CA ARG A 21 26.23 -6.67 4.76
C ARG A 21 25.87 -5.33 5.38
N LYS A 22 26.89 -4.57 5.78
CA LYS A 22 26.76 -3.21 6.31
C LYS A 22 25.91 -2.29 5.41
N THR A 23 26.10 -2.39 4.10
CA THR A 23 25.35 -1.61 3.10
C THR A 23 23.87 -1.97 3.00
N ASP A 24 23.48 -3.16 3.44
CA ASP A 24 22.12 -3.68 3.31
C ASP A 24 21.27 -3.44 4.58
N VAL A 25 21.89 -2.97 5.67
CA VAL A 25 21.21 -2.65 6.95
C VAL A 25 20.14 -1.58 6.75
N PHE A 26 20.43 -0.52 5.99
CA PHE A 26 19.46 0.52 5.68
C PHE A 26 18.24 -0.05 4.95
N ARG A 27 18.46 -0.87 3.92
CA ARG A 27 17.37 -1.47 3.13
C ARG A 27 16.45 -2.32 3.99
N VAL A 28 17.02 -3.11 4.90
CA VAL A 28 16.25 -3.93 5.84
C VAL A 28 15.35 -3.07 6.74
N LEU A 29 15.87 -1.95 7.27
CA LEU A 29 15.13 -1.08 8.17
C LEU A 29 14.10 -0.21 7.44
N ASP A 30 14.41 0.24 6.22
CA ASP A 30 13.53 1.01 5.35
C ASP A 30 12.34 0.17 4.84
N THR A 31 12.53 -1.15 4.71
CA THR A 31 11.46 -2.06 4.27
C THR A 31 10.31 -2.12 5.29
N ILE A 32 10.58 -1.89 6.57
CA ILE A 32 9.54 -1.82 7.61
C ILE A 32 8.90 -0.44 7.56
N ARG A 33 7.58 -0.41 7.38
CA ARG A 33 6.79 0.82 7.53
C ARG A 33 6.43 1.06 8.99
N CYS A 34 6.18 2.32 9.36
CA CYS A 34 5.75 2.69 10.71
C CYS A 34 4.36 2.14 11.09
N ASP A 35 3.57 1.72 10.10
CA ASP A 35 2.24 1.11 10.22
C ASP A 35 2.25 -0.41 9.98
N ASN A 36 3.37 -1.08 10.26
CA ASN A 36 3.50 -2.52 10.02
C ASN A 36 2.48 -3.35 10.80
N ILE A 37 1.60 -4.06 10.07
CA ILE A 37 0.54 -4.94 10.60
C ILE A 37 1.11 -6.07 11.48
N ASP A 38 2.35 -6.49 11.22
CA ASP A 38 3.02 -7.55 11.98
C ASP A 38 3.46 -7.10 13.39
N GLY A 39 3.32 -5.81 13.73
CA GLY A 39 3.71 -5.25 15.03
C GLY A 39 5.22 -5.18 15.27
N VAL A 40 6.03 -5.55 14.27
CA VAL A 40 7.50 -5.41 14.32
C VAL A 40 7.84 -3.97 13.95
N THR A 41 8.27 -3.21 14.95
CA THR A 41 8.78 -1.86 14.73
C THR A 41 10.21 -1.93 14.16
N ARG A 42 10.68 -0.87 13.49
CA ARG A 42 12.08 -0.79 13.06
C ARG A 42 12.99 -0.97 14.27
N SER A 43 12.62 -0.30 15.38
CA SER A 43 13.17 -0.40 16.74
C SER A 43 13.37 -1.84 17.24
N ASP A 44 12.43 -2.74 16.98
CA ASP A 44 12.58 -4.15 17.35
C ASP A 44 13.52 -4.89 16.40
N LEU A 45 13.47 -4.58 15.10
CA LEU A 45 14.27 -5.30 14.10
C LEU A 45 15.76 -5.03 14.22
N ALA A 46 16.20 -3.79 14.32
CA ALA A 46 17.62 -3.54 14.54
C ALA A 46 18.08 -3.89 15.99
N ARG A 47 17.19 -4.04 17.00
CA ARG A 47 17.53 -4.65 18.30
C ARG A 47 17.82 -6.14 18.08
N TYR A 48 17.05 -6.77 17.20
CA TYR A 48 17.32 -8.13 16.75
C TYR A 48 18.63 -8.25 15.96
N ILE A 49 18.91 -7.33 15.03
CA ILE A 49 20.16 -7.31 14.25
C ILE A 49 21.37 -7.12 15.16
N THR A 50 21.34 -6.14 16.08
CA THR A 50 22.44 -5.89 17.03
C THR A 50 22.67 -7.06 17.98
N LYS A 51 21.62 -7.75 18.41
CA LYS A 51 21.71 -8.95 19.27
C LYS A 51 22.33 -10.15 18.55
N MET A 52 22.00 -10.36 17.27
CA MET A 52 22.46 -11.51 16.49
C MET A 52 23.82 -11.27 15.80
N ARG A 53 24.14 -10.01 15.48
CA ARG A 53 25.36 -9.56 14.80
C ARG A 53 25.90 -8.28 15.46
N PRO A 54 26.62 -8.41 16.59
CA PRO A 54 27.15 -7.26 17.32
C PRO A 54 28.22 -6.47 16.53
N ASP A 55 28.74 -7.06 15.46
CA ASP A 55 29.69 -6.45 14.52
C ASP A 55 29.06 -5.40 13.58
N LEU A 56 27.73 -5.32 13.52
CA LEU A 56 26.95 -4.35 12.72
C LEU A 56 26.32 -3.24 13.58
N VAL A 57 26.63 -3.19 14.89
CA VAL A 57 26.00 -2.25 15.83
C VAL A 57 26.25 -0.80 15.44
N THR A 58 27.49 -0.47 15.06
CA THR A 58 27.84 0.89 14.68
C THR A 58 27.03 1.35 13.48
N GLU A 59 26.90 0.52 12.45
CA GLU A 59 26.18 0.86 11.22
C GLU A 59 24.68 0.95 11.44
N VAL A 60 24.11 0.07 12.26
CA VAL A 60 22.70 0.14 12.68
C VAL A 60 22.43 1.44 13.44
N GLU A 61 23.33 1.83 14.34
CA GLU A 61 23.23 3.06 15.14
C GLU A 61 23.36 4.31 14.26
N GLU A 62 24.25 4.30 13.27
CA GLU A 62 24.37 5.36 12.27
C GLU A 62 23.10 5.50 11.44
N VAL A 63 22.58 4.40 10.89
CA VAL A 63 21.35 4.41 10.09
C VAL A 63 20.14 4.88 10.91
N MET A 64 19.97 4.37 12.12
CA MET A 64 18.86 4.77 12.97
C MET A 64 18.91 6.24 13.40
N ARG A 65 20.12 6.77 13.60
CA ARG A 65 20.30 8.17 13.97
C ARG A 65 20.11 9.12 12.77
N ASP A 66 20.66 8.74 11.62
CA ASP A 66 20.76 9.65 10.47
C ASP A 66 19.46 9.64 9.64
N GLU A 67 18.80 8.49 9.50
CA GLU A 67 17.59 8.31 8.68
C GLU A 67 16.29 8.33 9.52
N PHE A 68 16.37 7.95 10.79
CA PHE A 68 15.20 7.80 11.67
C PHE A 68 15.34 8.53 13.03
N PRO A 69 15.68 9.83 13.06
CA PRO A 69 15.97 10.56 14.31
C PRO A 69 14.76 10.70 15.26
N GLY A 70 13.54 10.41 14.80
CA GLY A 70 12.30 10.50 15.57
C GLY A 70 11.87 9.20 16.27
N GLU A 71 12.47 8.05 15.92
CA GLU A 71 12.19 6.80 16.61
C GLU A 71 13.06 6.69 17.86
N LYS A 72 12.43 6.44 19.02
CA LYS A 72 13.13 6.28 20.30
C LYS A 72 13.85 4.94 20.36
N TRP A 73 14.96 4.89 19.63
CA TRP A 73 15.90 3.79 19.61
C TRP A 73 17.07 4.12 20.53
N ARG A 74 16.89 3.99 21.85
CA ARG A 74 17.95 3.61 22.80
C ARG A 74 17.28 3.13 24.06
N ASP A 75 17.87 2.11 24.66
CA ASP A 75 17.36 1.44 25.84
C ASP A 75 17.18 2.37 27.04
N GLU A 76 15.94 2.51 27.47
CA GLU A 76 15.65 2.50 28.91
C GLU A 76 15.27 1.08 29.40
N ASP A 77 15.13 0.08 28.51
CA ASP A 77 14.63 -1.26 28.85
C ASP A 77 15.70 -2.36 28.93
N ALA A 78 16.98 -2.00 29.00
CA ALA A 78 18.01 -3.00 29.26
C ALA A 78 18.13 -3.38 30.76
N LEU A 79 17.44 -2.68 31.69
CA LEU A 79 17.65 -2.89 33.13
C LEU A 79 16.50 -2.43 34.04
N SER A 80 15.25 -2.80 33.76
CA SER A 80 14.21 -2.77 34.80
C SER A 80 13.04 -3.68 34.45
N ALA A 81 13.14 -4.92 34.92
CA ALA A 81 11.96 -5.62 35.41
C ALA A 81 11.34 -4.76 36.53
N ASP A 82 10.00 -4.70 36.53
CA ASP A 82 9.15 -3.98 37.48
C ASP A 82 9.18 -2.44 37.40
N VAL A 83 8.13 -1.86 36.81
CA VAL A 83 7.18 -0.92 37.47
C VAL A 83 6.18 -0.44 36.42
N VAL A 84 4.91 -0.76 36.66
CA VAL A 84 3.75 -0.15 36.00
C VAL A 84 3.55 1.28 36.52
N PRO A 85 3.31 2.27 35.65
CA PRO A 85 2.15 3.16 35.83
C PRO A 85 1.46 3.39 34.48
N SER A 86 0.25 2.87 34.24
CA SER A 86 -1.07 3.43 34.61
C SER A 86 -1.33 4.87 34.15
N CYS A 87 -2.50 5.04 33.50
CA CYS A 87 -3.18 6.24 32.97
C CYS A 87 -2.65 6.71 31.58
N ALA A 88 -3.36 6.59 30.46
CA ALA A 88 -4.81 6.63 30.26
C ALA A 88 -5.27 5.66 29.17
N GLU A 89 -6.32 4.90 29.50
CA GLU A 89 -7.12 4.13 28.56
C GLU A 89 -7.74 5.08 27.53
N VAL A 90 -7.22 5.08 26.30
CA VAL A 90 -8.09 5.26 25.15
C VAL A 90 -8.52 3.86 24.78
N ALA A 91 -9.73 3.50 25.20
CA ALA A 91 -10.38 2.28 24.78
C ALA A 91 -10.48 2.28 23.24
N VAL A 92 -9.47 1.75 22.57
CA VAL A 92 -9.61 1.33 21.19
C VAL A 92 -10.26 -0.04 21.27
N ASP A 93 -11.59 0.05 21.25
CA ASP A 93 -12.52 -1.04 21.05
C ASP A 93 -11.90 -2.09 20.11
N THR A 94 -11.50 -3.21 20.71
CA THR A 94 -11.14 -4.43 20.00
C THR A 94 -12.44 -5.07 19.51
N SER A 95 -13.14 -4.34 18.66
CA SER A 95 -14.21 -4.89 17.84
C SER A 95 -13.53 -5.42 16.59
N MET A 96 -13.79 -6.70 16.30
CA MET A 96 -13.69 -7.25 14.96
C MET A 96 -14.22 -6.21 13.97
N THR A 97 -13.35 -5.53 13.21
CA THR A 97 -13.77 -4.40 12.40
C THR A 97 -14.50 -4.93 11.19
N ALA A 98 -15.83 -4.95 11.30
CA ALA A 98 -16.70 -4.70 10.18
C ALA A 98 -16.08 -3.61 9.29
N SER A 99 -15.99 -3.90 8.00
CA SER A 99 -15.65 -2.99 6.89
C SER A 99 -15.72 -1.52 7.31
N ARG A 100 -14.56 -0.92 7.64
CA ARG A 100 -14.50 0.54 7.71
C ARG A 100 -14.66 1.01 6.28
N VAL A 101 -15.88 1.42 5.94
CA VAL A 101 -16.19 1.96 4.61
C VAL A 101 -15.22 3.10 4.34
N ARG A 102 -14.34 2.90 3.36
CA ARG A 102 -13.37 3.89 2.93
C ARG A 102 -14.11 5.16 2.49
N SER A 103 -13.67 6.31 3.02
CA SER A 103 -14.26 7.62 2.74
C SER A 103 -13.49 8.44 1.71
N ALA A 104 -12.26 8.06 1.40
CA ALA A 104 -11.40 8.71 0.43
C ALA A 104 -10.50 7.68 -0.28
N ALA A 105 -10.20 7.91 -1.55
CA ALA A 105 -9.31 7.03 -2.30
C ALA A 105 -7.87 7.10 -1.76
N ASP A 106 -7.13 6.01 -1.91
CA ASP A 106 -5.70 5.95 -1.69
C ASP A 106 -4.98 6.79 -2.76
N ASN A 107 -4.02 7.59 -2.30
CA ASN A 107 -3.24 8.47 -3.18
C ASN A 107 -2.51 7.70 -4.28
N LEU A 108 -2.10 6.46 -4.01
CA LEU A 108 -1.41 5.61 -4.97
C LEU A 108 -2.36 5.15 -6.07
N THR A 109 -3.59 4.73 -5.72
CA THR A 109 -4.62 4.38 -6.70
C THR A 109 -4.95 5.56 -7.60
N VAL A 110 -5.14 6.75 -7.02
CA VAL A 110 -5.38 8.00 -7.76
C VAL A 110 -4.21 8.28 -8.72
N ALA A 111 -2.97 8.18 -8.24
CA ALA A 111 -1.78 8.45 -9.05
C ALA A 111 -1.67 7.50 -10.26
N TYR A 112 -1.86 6.19 -10.07
CA TYR A 112 -1.75 5.22 -11.17
C TYR A 112 -2.87 5.37 -12.19
N ILE A 113 -4.09 5.67 -11.75
CA ILE A 113 -5.20 5.98 -12.66
C ILE A 113 -4.87 7.21 -13.50
N ALA A 114 -4.42 8.30 -12.85
CA ALA A 114 -4.08 9.55 -13.53
C ALA A 114 -2.93 9.39 -14.53
N ILE A 115 -1.85 8.67 -14.14
CA ILE A 115 -0.70 8.40 -15.01
C ILE A 115 -1.15 7.67 -16.26
N ALA A 116 -1.88 6.55 -16.11
CA ALA A 116 -2.31 5.73 -17.24
C ALA A 116 -3.33 6.45 -18.13
N ALA A 117 -4.22 7.26 -17.54
CA ALA A 117 -5.17 8.08 -18.30
C ALA A 117 -4.45 9.15 -19.13
N ARG A 118 -3.46 9.84 -18.55
CA ARG A 118 -2.63 10.83 -19.24
C ARG A 118 -1.79 10.21 -20.36
N GLU A 119 -1.18 9.06 -20.12
CA GLU A 119 -0.43 8.34 -21.13
C GLU A 119 -1.33 7.96 -22.32
N THR A 120 -2.54 7.46 -22.03
CA THR A 120 -3.54 7.14 -23.06
C THR A 120 -3.93 8.37 -23.88
N LEU A 121 -4.16 9.51 -23.21
CA LEU A 121 -4.47 10.78 -23.86
C LEU A 121 -3.33 11.25 -24.76
N SER A 122 -2.07 11.12 -24.31
CA SER A 122 -0.89 11.57 -25.07
C SER A 122 -0.68 10.83 -26.39
N GLN A 123 -1.25 9.63 -26.53
CA GLN A 123 -1.15 8.80 -27.74
C GLN A 123 -2.17 9.20 -28.83
N ARG A 124 -3.10 10.12 -28.54
CA ARG A 124 -4.20 10.48 -29.44
C ARG A 124 -4.39 11.99 -29.52
N THR A 125 -4.82 12.47 -30.67
CA THR A 125 -5.31 13.86 -30.81
C THR A 125 -6.80 13.86 -30.48
N VAL A 126 -7.15 14.38 -29.30
CA VAL A 126 -8.54 14.42 -28.79
C VAL A 126 -8.94 15.87 -28.55
N ASP A 127 -10.16 16.22 -28.94
CA ASP A 127 -10.78 17.49 -28.56
C ASP A 127 -11.24 17.39 -27.09
N LEU A 128 -10.67 18.23 -26.23
CA LEU A 128 -10.86 18.20 -24.79
C LEU A 128 -11.85 19.26 -24.29
N ASP A 129 -12.47 20.05 -25.18
CA ASP A 129 -13.41 21.10 -24.78
C ASP A 129 -14.60 20.51 -24.00
N GLY A 130 -15.05 19.30 -24.37
CA GLY A 130 -16.10 18.57 -23.66
C GLY A 130 -15.71 18.05 -22.27
N PHE A 131 -14.42 18.10 -21.91
CA PHE A 131 -13.88 17.62 -20.64
C PHE A 131 -13.32 18.76 -19.77
N ASN A 132 -13.52 20.02 -20.15
CA ASN A 132 -12.85 21.17 -19.52
C ASN A 132 -11.31 21.10 -19.59
N GLY A 133 -10.77 20.59 -20.70
CA GLY A 133 -9.34 20.43 -20.91
C GLY A 133 -8.77 19.14 -20.31
N GLU A 134 -7.42 19.07 -20.24
CA GLU A 134 -6.71 17.89 -19.71
C GLU A 134 -7.01 17.66 -18.22
N LEU A 135 -7.13 18.73 -17.42
CA LEU A 135 -7.36 18.58 -15.99
C LEU A 135 -8.72 17.94 -15.71
N GLY A 136 -9.80 18.42 -16.33
CA GLY A 136 -11.12 17.83 -16.12
C GLY A 136 -11.24 16.40 -16.68
N PHE A 137 -10.49 16.07 -17.74
CA PHE A 137 -10.37 14.69 -18.22
C PHE A 137 -9.71 13.77 -17.18
N LEU A 138 -8.63 14.22 -16.54
CA LEU A 138 -7.93 13.45 -15.50
C LEU A 138 -8.75 13.36 -14.22
N GLU A 139 -9.42 14.44 -13.80
CA GLU A 139 -10.36 14.45 -12.67
C GLU A 139 -11.45 13.40 -12.89
N ALA A 140 -12.12 13.41 -14.05
CA ALA A 140 -13.15 12.44 -14.40
C ALA A 140 -12.64 10.98 -14.36
N ALA A 141 -11.40 10.72 -14.79
CA ALA A 141 -10.80 9.40 -14.67
C ALA A 141 -10.57 9.00 -13.19
N THR A 142 -10.11 9.94 -12.36
CA THR A 142 -9.78 9.68 -10.95
C THR A 142 -10.96 9.70 -9.99
N ASP A 143 -12.10 10.26 -10.37
CA ASP A 143 -13.34 10.30 -9.56
C ASP A 143 -13.82 8.89 -9.14
N HIS A 144 -13.41 7.87 -9.88
CA HIS A 144 -13.73 6.47 -9.60
C HIS A 144 -12.67 5.74 -8.75
N ALA A 145 -11.60 6.40 -8.32
CA ALA A 145 -10.53 5.77 -7.53
C ALA A 145 -11.05 5.17 -6.22
N LEU A 146 -11.99 5.84 -5.55
CA LEU A 146 -12.60 5.31 -4.32
C LEU A 146 -13.41 4.03 -4.60
N PHE A 147 -14.07 3.95 -5.74
CA PHE A 147 -14.79 2.74 -6.14
C PHE A 147 -13.82 1.58 -6.41
N VAL A 148 -12.70 1.85 -7.10
CA VAL A 148 -11.64 0.87 -7.35
C VAL A 148 -11.07 0.34 -6.03
N ASP A 149 -10.80 1.21 -5.08
CA ASP A 149 -10.30 0.85 -3.77
C ASP A 149 -11.29 0.02 -2.94
N ARG A 150 -12.58 0.36 -2.95
CA ARG A 150 -13.60 -0.44 -2.25
C ARG A 150 -13.70 -1.85 -2.81
N VAL A 151 -13.49 -2.00 -4.11
CA VAL A 151 -13.37 -3.32 -4.73
C VAL A 151 -12.08 -4.01 -4.30
N SER A 152 -10.96 -3.28 -4.17
CA SER A 152 -9.72 -3.83 -3.61
C SER A 152 -9.89 -4.36 -2.19
N ASP A 153 -10.50 -3.56 -1.31
CA ASP A 153 -10.70 -3.86 0.12
C ASP A 153 -11.47 -5.18 0.32
N TRP A 154 -12.32 -5.56 -0.64
CA TRP A 154 -13.01 -6.85 -0.63
C TRP A 154 -12.03 -8.04 -0.67
N PHE A 155 -10.93 -7.89 -1.41
CA PHE A 155 -9.95 -8.95 -1.62
C PHE A 155 -8.80 -8.93 -0.61
N ASP A 156 -8.66 -7.91 0.23
CA ASP A 156 -7.63 -7.87 1.29
C ASP A 156 -7.71 -9.09 2.23
N GLY A 157 -8.93 -9.58 2.49
CA GLY A 157 -9.17 -10.76 3.31
C GLY A 157 -8.90 -12.10 2.62
N SER A 158 -9.03 -12.17 1.28
CA SER A 158 -8.80 -13.38 0.48
C SER A 158 -7.41 -13.44 -0.15
N GLY A 159 -6.70 -12.30 -0.16
CA GLY A 159 -5.46 -12.07 -0.90
C GLY A 159 -5.71 -11.59 -2.32
N HIS A 160 -4.74 -10.81 -2.83
CA HIS A 160 -4.67 -10.43 -4.24
C HIS A 160 -3.74 -11.37 -5.01
N PRO A 161 -4.04 -11.70 -6.28
CA PRO A 161 -3.16 -12.49 -7.15
C PRO A 161 -1.87 -11.74 -7.58
N GLY A 162 -1.83 -10.41 -7.40
CA GLY A 162 -0.73 -9.54 -7.85
C GLY A 162 -0.69 -8.21 -7.09
N VAL A 163 0.02 -7.23 -7.66
CA VAL A 163 0.14 -5.88 -7.08
C VAL A 163 -0.95 -4.99 -7.63
N PHE A 164 -1.99 -4.77 -6.84
CA PHE A 164 -3.23 -4.10 -7.25
C PHE A 164 -3.02 -2.76 -7.98
N ALA A 165 -2.09 -1.93 -7.52
CA ALA A 165 -1.80 -0.65 -8.15
C ALA A 165 -1.34 -0.77 -9.62
N TYR A 166 -0.47 -1.74 -9.92
CA TYR A 166 0.06 -1.96 -11.26
C TYR A 166 -0.87 -2.82 -12.11
N ASP A 167 -1.43 -3.87 -11.52
CA ASP A 167 -2.18 -4.88 -12.24
C ASP A 167 -3.65 -4.47 -12.46
N VAL A 168 -4.17 -3.51 -11.67
CA VAL A 168 -5.57 -3.10 -11.73
C VAL A 168 -5.72 -1.60 -11.90
N ALA A 169 -5.16 -0.77 -11.01
CA ALA A 169 -5.44 0.67 -11.02
C ALA A 169 -4.95 1.37 -12.31
N ALA A 170 -3.70 1.11 -12.75
CA ALA A 170 -3.20 1.67 -14.00
C ALA A 170 -3.96 1.16 -15.24
N PRO A 171 -4.14 -0.16 -15.46
CA PRO A 171 -4.94 -0.67 -16.58
C PRO A 171 -6.38 -0.17 -16.57
N PHE A 172 -6.98 0.01 -15.39
CA PHE A 172 -8.30 0.64 -15.25
C PHE A 172 -8.28 2.09 -15.74
N GLY A 173 -7.31 2.91 -15.31
CA GLY A 173 -7.17 4.29 -15.79
C GLY A 173 -7.04 4.40 -17.31
N ALA A 174 -6.25 3.51 -17.93
CA ALA A 174 -6.13 3.44 -19.38
C ALA A 174 -7.44 3.00 -20.06
N ALA A 175 -8.12 1.97 -19.54
CA ALA A 175 -9.38 1.48 -20.09
C ALA A 175 -10.49 2.54 -19.99
N PHE A 176 -10.56 3.25 -18.86
CA PHE A 176 -11.51 4.32 -18.62
C PHE A 176 -11.26 5.52 -19.54
N ALA A 177 -10.01 5.95 -19.68
CA ALA A 177 -9.62 7.01 -20.61
C ALA A 177 -9.99 6.65 -22.07
N ASN A 178 -9.72 5.42 -22.52
CA ASN A 178 -10.13 4.98 -23.86
C ASN A 178 -11.65 5.04 -24.04
N ALA A 179 -12.42 4.57 -23.05
CA ALA A 179 -13.87 4.61 -23.10
C ALA A 179 -14.43 6.05 -23.16
N MET A 180 -13.84 6.98 -22.40
CA MET A 180 -14.19 8.40 -22.47
C MET A 180 -13.91 9.00 -23.85
N ILE A 181 -12.74 8.70 -24.43
CA ILE A 181 -12.34 9.19 -25.76
C ILE A 181 -13.27 8.64 -26.84
N GLU A 182 -13.59 7.35 -26.79
CA GLU A 182 -14.43 6.67 -27.79
C GLU A 182 -15.90 7.10 -27.66
N GLY A 183 -16.41 7.22 -26.43
CA GLY A 183 -17.77 7.65 -26.15
C GLY A 183 -17.99 9.16 -26.22
N ARG A 184 -16.92 9.97 -26.24
CA ARG A 184 -16.96 11.43 -26.08
C ARG A 184 -17.82 11.87 -24.89
N SER A 185 -17.72 11.14 -23.79
CA SER A 185 -18.56 11.32 -22.60
C SER A 185 -17.78 11.00 -21.34
N MET A 186 -18.08 11.73 -20.26
CA MET A 186 -17.61 11.43 -18.90
C MET A 186 -18.54 10.43 -18.18
N GLU A 187 -19.72 10.17 -18.73
CA GLU A 187 -20.73 9.27 -18.15
C GLU A 187 -20.42 7.80 -18.48
N ILE A 188 -19.23 7.35 -18.14
CA ILE A 188 -18.79 5.97 -18.35
C ILE A 188 -19.05 5.17 -17.07
N ALA A 189 -19.75 4.03 -17.19
CA ALA A 189 -19.94 3.15 -16.05
C ALA A 189 -18.60 2.45 -15.69
N PRO A 190 -18.03 2.66 -14.48
CA PRO A 190 -16.71 2.13 -14.15
C PRO A 190 -16.72 0.61 -13.91
N GLY A 191 -17.86 0.05 -13.47
CA GLY A 191 -17.96 -1.37 -13.09
C GLY A 191 -17.58 -2.36 -14.20
N PRO A 192 -18.17 -2.28 -15.41
CA PRO A 192 -17.80 -3.17 -16.51
C PRO A 192 -16.31 -3.10 -16.90
N LEU A 193 -15.72 -1.90 -16.86
CA LEU A 193 -14.30 -1.70 -17.18
C LEU A 193 -13.39 -2.30 -16.11
N LEU A 194 -13.67 -2.01 -14.84
CA LEU A 194 -12.91 -2.57 -13.72
C LEU A 194 -13.01 -4.10 -13.72
N ARG A 195 -14.20 -4.65 -13.98
CA ARG A 195 -14.40 -6.10 -14.13
C ARG A 195 -13.51 -6.68 -15.21
N ALA A 196 -13.51 -6.09 -16.40
CA ALA A 196 -12.70 -6.57 -17.52
C ALA A 196 -11.20 -6.57 -17.16
N VAL A 197 -10.73 -5.50 -16.53
CA VAL A 197 -9.35 -5.37 -16.06
C VAL A 197 -9.00 -6.44 -15.03
N MET A 198 -9.78 -6.56 -13.95
CA MET A 198 -9.49 -7.53 -12.89
C MET A 198 -9.51 -8.98 -13.40
N VAL A 199 -10.44 -9.33 -14.29
CA VAL A 199 -10.47 -10.66 -14.91
C VAL A 199 -9.23 -10.90 -15.78
N SER A 200 -8.75 -9.87 -16.51
CA SER A 200 -7.50 -9.98 -17.27
C SER A 200 -6.27 -10.13 -16.37
N SER A 201 -6.35 -9.63 -15.13
CA SER A 201 -5.34 -9.74 -14.07
C SER A 201 -5.56 -10.97 -13.17
N PHE A 202 -6.21 -12.00 -13.70
CA PHE A 202 -6.40 -13.32 -13.08
C PHE A 202 -7.26 -13.36 -11.81
N TYR A 203 -8.08 -12.35 -11.55
CA TYR A 203 -9.09 -12.44 -10.50
C TYR A 203 -10.24 -13.37 -10.92
N GLU A 204 -10.82 -14.08 -9.96
CA GLU A 204 -11.95 -14.98 -10.21
C GLU A 204 -13.20 -14.13 -10.58
N PRO A 205 -13.84 -14.36 -11.75
CA PRO A 205 -14.90 -13.50 -12.24
C PRO A 205 -16.11 -13.36 -11.30
N THR A 206 -16.54 -14.43 -10.64
CA THR A 206 -17.70 -14.39 -9.73
C THR A 206 -17.42 -13.62 -8.44
N GLU A 207 -16.19 -13.66 -7.93
CA GLU A 207 -15.74 -12.87 -6.78
C GLU A 207 -15.63 -11.39 -7.16
N VAL A 208 -15.13 -11.08 -8.36
CA VAL A 208 -15.11 -9.70 -8.88
C VAL A 208 -16.53 -9.14 -8.99
N ASP A 209 -17.48 -9.94 -9.50
CA ASP A 209 -18.88 -9.54 -9.61
C ASP A 209 -19.50 -9.24 -8.23
N LYS A 210 -19.19 -10.04 -7.20
CA LYS A 210 -19.61 -9.80 -5.82
C LYS A 210 -18.97 -8.53 -5.25
N ALA A 211 -17.67 -8.34 -5.44
CA ALA A 211 -16.93 -7.18 -4.94
C ALA A 211 -17.46 -5.87 -5.54
N ILE A 212 -17.72 -5.85 -6.86
CA ILE A 212 -18.32 -4.70 -7.55
C ILE A 212 -19.73 -4.41 -7.04
N ALA A 213 -20.54 -5.44 -6.79
CA ALA A 213 -21.86 -5.27 -6.23
C ALA A 213 -21.82 -4.69 -4.81
N ALA A 214 -20.86 -5.13 -3.98
CA ALA A 214 -20.67 -4.63 -2.62
C ALA A 214 -20.15 -3.18 -2.57
N ALA A 215 -19.27 -2.79 -3.50
CA ALA A 215 -18.68 -1.45 -3.55
C ALA A 215 -19.65 -0.33 -4.00
N ARG A 216 -20.80 -0.70 -4.58
CA ARG A 216 -21.86 0.22 -5.02
C ARG A 216 -22.81 0.68 -3.90
N LEU A 217 -22.74 0.02 -2.74
CA LEU A 217 -23.52 0.34 -1.54
C LEU A 217 -22.79 1.40 -0.68
#